data_AF-A0A3C0DUF0-F1
#
_entry.id   AF-A0A3C0DUF0-F1
#
_cell.length_a   1.000
_cell.length_b   1.000
_cell.length_c   1.000
_cell.angle_alpha   90.00
_cell.angle_beta   90.00
_cell.angle_gamma   90.00
#
_symmetry.space_group_name_H-M   'P 1'
#
loop_
_entity.id
_entity.type
_entity.pdbx_description
1 polymer ?
#
loop_
_entity_poly.entity_id
_entity_poly.type
_entity_poly.pdbx_seq_one_letter_code
_entity_poly.pdbx_strand_id
1 'polypeptide(L)'
;LLAADQTEGYIVSEADTYLGQITLNELLQIQRNPDNPHPTVGELAQHEQITLTDMTSIFEAMKKVEDFVGESVPVVSAKDHLKLVGVIPEGNIFKAYSDAIDEIRQEEYGDS
;
A
#
# COMPACT_ATOMS: atom_id res chain seq x y z
N LEU A 1 -11.84 6.38 10.95
CA LEU A 1 -10.90 6.62 9.83
C LEU A 1 -11.13 5.51 8.81
N LEU A 2 -12.16 5.65 7.98
CA LEU A 2 -12.27 4.96 6.71
C LEU A 2 -12.65 6.09 5.76
N ALA A 3 -11.74 6.46 4.86
CA ALA A 3 -12.11 7.32 3.76
C ALA A 3 -13.19 6.55 2.97
N ALA A 4 -14.37 7.14 2.83
CA ALA A 4 -15.38 6.59 1.94
C ALA A 4 -14.74 6.43 0.55
N ASP A 5 -14.98 5.29 -0.11
CA ASP A 5 -14.51 4.93 -1.46
C ASP A 5 -13.22 4.09 -1.60
N GLN A 6 -12.69 3.49 -0.53
CA GLN A 6 -11.61 2.50 -0.67
C GLN A 6 -12.15 1.15 -1.15
N THR A 7 -11.53 0.56 -2.18
CA THR A 7 -11.86 -0.79 -2.67
C THR A 7 -10.82 -1.84 -2.30
N GLU A 8 -9.76 -1.44 -1.60
CA GLU A 8 -8.70 -2.31 -1.07
C GLU A 8 -8.72 -2.37 0.46
N GLY A 9 -8.30 -3.51 1.00
CA GLY A 9 -8.20 -3.76 2.44
C GLY A 9 -6.99 -4.62 2.78
N TYR A 10 -6.47 -4.43 3.99
CA TYR A 10 -5.25 -5.07 4.47
C TYR A 10 -5.56 -6.05 5.59
N ILE A 11 -5.01 -7.25 5.49
CA ILE A 11 -5.17 -8.31 6.47
C ILE A 11 -3.95 -8.33 7.38
N VAL A 12 -4.21 -8.26 8.68
CA VAL A 12 -3.19 -8.31 9.73
C VAL A 12 -3.50 -9.41 10.73
N SER A 13 -2.45 -9.99 11.31
CA SER A 13 -2.58 -10.90 12.45
C SER A 13 -2.92 -10.12 13.73
N GLU A 14 -3.28 -10.85 14.80
CA GLU A 14 -3.43 -10.26 16.14
C GLU A 14 -2.14 -9.62 16.68
N ALA A 15 -0.99 -9.93 16.09
CA ALA A 15 0.32 -9.39 16.43
C ALA A 15 0.76 -8.25 15.49
N ASP A 16 -0.18 -7.60 14.80
CA ASP A 16 0.04 -6.53 13.81
C ASP A 16 0.90 -6.95 12.60
N THR A 17 1.11 -8.25 12.39
CA THR A 17 1.87 -8.73 11.23
C THR A 17 1.03 -8.62 9.98
N TYR A 18 1.53 -7.92 8.97
CA TYR A 18 0.94 -7.87 7.63
C TYR A 18 0.93 -9.26 6.99
N LEU A 19 -0.26 -9.72 6.58
CA LEU A 19 -0.46 -11.05 6.00
C LEU A 19 -0.78 -11.00 4.50
N GLY A 20 -1.34 -9.88 4.03
CA GLY A 20 -1.74 -9.71 2.64
C GLY A 20 -2.85 -8.68 2.46
N GLN A 21 -3.31 -8.52 1.24
CA GLN A 21 -4.40 -7.64 0.87
C GLN A 21 -5.62 -8.42 0.40
N ILE A 22 -6.74 -7.71 0.30
CA ILE A 22 -7.93 -8.15 -0.40
C ILE A 22 -8.66 -6.96 -1.01
N THR A 23 -9.20 -7.15 -2.19
CA THR A 23 -10.03 -6.16 -2.90
C THR A 23 -11.52 -6.45 -2.74
N LEU A 24 -12.35 -5.43 -2.89
CA LEU A 24 -13.81 -5.56 -2.89
C LEU A 24 -14.29 -6.50 -4.01
N ASN A 25 -13.63 -6.46 -5.18
CA ASN A 25 -13.95 -7.37 -6.29
C ASN A 25 -13.71 -8.83 -5.88
N GLU A 26 -12.56 -9.14 -5.27
CA GLU A 26 -12.26 -10.49 -4.78
C GLU A 26 -13.30 -10.95 -3.76
N LEU A 27 -13.67 -10.10 -2.80
CA LEU A 27 -14.72 -10.42 -1.83
C LEU A 27 -16.05 -10.78 -2.51
N LEU A 28 -16.44 -10.05 -3.55
CA LEU A 28 -17.64 -10.34 -4.33
C LEU A 28 -17.53 -11.65 -5.13
N GLN A 29 -16.35 -12.01 -5.63
CA GLN A 29 -16.13 -13.30 -6.29
C GLN A 29 -16.19 -14.45 -5.29
N ILE A 30 -15.55 -14.29 -4.13
CA ILE A 30 -15.53 -15.27 -3.04
C ILE A 30 -16.96 -15.56 -2.56
N GLN A 31 -17.77 -14.51 -2.34
CA GLN A 31 -19.17 -14.66 -1.92
C GLN A 31 -19.99 -15.51 -2.91
N ARG A 32 -19.64 -15.48 -4.19
CA ARG A 32 -20.33 -16.18 -5.27
C ARG A 32 -19.77 -17.58 -5.54
N ASN A 33 -18.68 -17.97 -4.88
CA ASN A 33 -18.02 -19.25 -5.11
C ASN A 33 -18.80 -20.40 -4.43
N PRO A 34 -19.39 -21.34 -5.20
CA PRO A 34 -20.15 -22.45 -4.63
C PRO A 34 -19.26 -23.53 -3.99
N ASP A 35 -17.97 -23.61 -4.35
CA ASP A 35 -17.05 -24.67 -3.90
C ASP A 35 -16.45 -24.38 -2.52
N ASN A 36 -16.39 -23.10 -2.12
CA ASN A 36 -15.99 -22.68 -0.79
C ASN A 36 -16.79 -21.43 -0.37
N PRO A 37 -17.98 -21.61 0.23
CA PRO A 37 -18.88 -20.50 0.55
C PRO A 37 -18.41 -19.65 1.74
N HIS A 38 -17.47 -20.16 2.55
CA HIS A 38 -17.04 -19.53 3.80
C HIS A 38 -15.53 -19.70 4.05
N PRO A 39 -14.66 -19.15 3.18
CA PRO A 39 -13.23 -19.16 3.45
C PRO A 39 -12.90 -18.34 4.70
N THR A 40 -11.85 -18.75 5.40
CA THR A 40 -11.26 -18.00 6.50
C THR A 40 -10.50 -16.78 5.96
N VAL A 41 -10.42 -15.70 6.72
CA VAL A 41 -9.67 -14.49 6.30
C VAL A 41 -8.20 -14.79 5.99
N GLY A 42 -7.60 -15.76 6.69
CA GLY A 42 -6.22 -16.18 6.41
C GLY A 42 -6.04 -16.83 5.04
N GLU A 43 -7.05 -17.56 4.53
CA GLU A 43 -7.03 -18.12 3.17
C GLU A 43 -7.20 -17.06 2.10
N LEU A 44 -7.72 -15.89 2.47
CA LEU A 44 -7.94 -14.75 1.60
C LEU A 44 -6.74 -13.81 1.51
N ALA A 45 -5.76 -13.96 2.41
CA ALA A 45 -4.59 -13.09 2.49
C ALA A 45 -3.65 -13.34 1.30
N GLN A 46 -3.89 -12.62 0.22
CA GLN A 46 -3.02 -12.64 -0.94
C GLN A 46 -1.85 -11.68 -0.72
N HIS A 47 -0.63 -12.13 -1.03
CA HIS A 47 0.52 -11.22 -0.96
C HIS A 47 0.40 -10.15 -2.03
N GLU A 48 0.55 -8.89 -1.60
CA GLU A 48 0.73 -7.78 -2.52
C GLU A 48 1.98 -7.94 -3.37
N GLN A 49 1.97 -7.28 -4.53
CA GLN A 49 3.13 -7.22 -5.41
C GLN A 49 4.27 -6.39 -4.78
N ILE A 50 3.95 -5.41 -3.93
CA ILE A 50 4.94 -4.52 -3.31
C ILE A 50 4.62 -4.25 -1.83
N THR A 51 5.64 -3.79 -1.10
CA THR A 51 5.48 -3.26 0.26
C THR A 51 6.56 -2.20 0.46
N LEU A 52 6.21 -1.12 1.16
CA LEU A 52 7.16 -0.10 1.59
C LEU A 52 7.55 -0.34 3.05
N THR A 53 8.69 0.22 3.44
CA THR A 53 9.06 0.31 4.85
C THR A 53 8.97 1.75 5.33
N ASP A 54 8.86 1.94 6.64
CA ASP A 54 9.00 3.25 7.31
C ASP A 54 10.35 3.94 7.07
N MET A 55 11.30 3.26 6.44
CA MET A 55 12.60 3.79 6.02
C MET A 55 12.77 3.93 4.50
N THR A 56 11.74 3.61 3.72
CA THR A 56 11.81 3.76 2.26
C THR A 56 11.78 5.23 1.89
N SER A 57 12.77 5.68 1.11
CA SER A 57 12.81 7.06 0.63
C SER A 57 11.71 7.35 -0.40
N ILE A 58 11.36 8.62 -0.60
CA ILE A 58 10.32 8.99 -1.58
C ILE A 58 10.70 8.60 -3.01
N PHE A 59 11.99 8.67 -3.37
CA PHE A 59 12.50 8.27 -4.68
C PHE A 59 12.38 6.75 -4.89
N GLU A 60 12.71 5.96 -3.87
CA GLU A 60 12.55 4.50 -3.94
C GLU A 60 11.08 4.09 -3.94
N ALA A 61 10.23 4.78 -3.17
CA ALA A 61 8.79 4.57 -3.18
C ALA A 61 8.23 4.84 -4.58
N MET A 62 8.57 5.98 -5.20
CA MET A 62 8.16 6.34 -6.56
C MET A 62 8.57 5.27 -7.59
N LYS A 63 9.82 4.78 -7.51
CA LYS A 63 10.31 3.71 -8.40
C LYS A 63 9.56 2.39 -8.22
N LYS A 64 9.15 2.06 -7.00
CA LYS A 64 8.39 0.82 -6.72
C LYS A 64 6.95 0.90 -7.19
N VAL A 65 6.33 2.09 -7.15
CA VAL A 65 4.93 2.27 -7.55
C VAL A 65 4.74 2.53 -9.05
N GLU A 66 5.80 2.80 -9.81
CA GLU A 66 5.72 3.07 -11.26
C GLU A 66 5.04 1.95 -12.06
N ASP A 67 5.30 0.69 -11.70
CA ASP A 67 4.70 -0.50 -12.31
C ASP A 67 3.59 -1.14 -11.45
N PHE A 68 3.22 -0.50 -10.33
CA PHE A 68 2.22 -1.03 -9.41
C PHE A 68 0.80 -0.80 -9.96
N VAL A 69 -0.08 -1.75 -9.70
CA VAL A 69 -1.51 -1.66 -10.03
C VAL A 69 -2.30 -1.86 -8.74
N GLY A 70 -2.80 -0.77 -8.17
CA GLY A 70 -3.64 -0.75 -6.98
C GLY A 70 -4.06 0.67 -6.59
N GLU A 71 -4.69 0.84 -5.43
CA GLU A 71 -5.11 2.16 -4.90
C GLU A 71 -4.11 2.67 -3.85
N SER A 72 -3.53 1.75 -3.09
CA SER A 72 -2.64 2.08 -1.99
C SER A 72 -1.57 1.03 -1.74
N VAL A 73 -0.56 1.41 -0.96
CA VAL A 73 0.60 0.56 -0.66
C VAL A 73 0.76 0.42 0.85
N PRO A 74 0.91 -0.80 1.40
CA PRO A 74 1.16 -1.04 2.80
C PRO A 74 2.57 -0.63 3.15
N VAL A 75 2.69 -0.01 4.32
CA VAL A 75 3.96 0.33 4.93
C VAL A 75 4.15 -0.57 6.13
N VAL A 76 5.24 -1.32 6.15
CA VAL A 76 5.65 -2.16 7.29
C VAL A 76 6.86 -1.57 8.01
N SER A 77 7.08 -1.95 9.26
CA SER A 77 8.27 -1.50 9.95
C SER A 77 9.54 -2.16 9.38
N ALA A 78 10.58 -1.35 9.18
CA ALA A 78 11.92 -1.85 8.87
C ALA A 78 12.56 -2.58 10.08
N LYS A 79 12.14 -2.22 11.30
CA LYS A 79 12.68 -2.78 12.55
C LYS A 79 11.91 -4.02 12.99
N ASP A 80 10.58 -3.92 13.03
CA ASP A 80 9.70 -5.01 13.44
C ASP A 80 9.15 -5.68 12.18
N HIS A 81 9.83 -6.74 11.72
CA HIS A 81 9.58 -7.37 10.41
C HIS A 81 8.09 -7.61 10.13
N LEU A 82 7.62 -7.06 9.01
CA LEU A 82 6.22 -7.13 8.53
C LEU A 82 5.17 -6.55 9.46
N LYS A 83 5.53 -5.87 10.56
CA LYS A 83 4.55 -5.14 11.36
C LYS A 83 3.94 -4.02 10.52
N LEU A 84 2.64 -4.05 10.27
CA LEU A 84 1.96 -2.99 9.51
C LEU A 84 1.98 -1.70 10.34
N VAL A 85 2.54 -0.64 9.78
CA VAL A 85 2.58 0.69 10.42
C VAL A 85 1.59 1.67 9.80
N GLY A 86 1.14 1.40 8.56
CA GLY A 86 0.13 2.20 7.89
C GLY A 86 -0.02 1.83 6.43
N VAL A 87 -0.79 2.66 5.72
CA VAL A 87 -1.09 2.51 4.30
C VAL A 87 -0.98 3.89 3.67
N ILE A 88 -0.39 3.98 2.48
CA ILE A 88 -0.24 5.24 1.74
C ILE A 88 -0.95 5.08 0.39
N PRO A 89 -1.93 5.95 0.06
CA PRO A 89 -2.50 6.01 -1.28
C PRO A 89 -1.43 6.31 -2.33
N GLU A 90 -1.50 5.65 -3.49
CA GLU A 90 -0.52 5.82 -4.57
C GLU A 90 -0.37 7.29 -4.98
N GLY A 91 -1.50 8.00 -5.14
CA GLY A 91 -1.51 9.41 -5.51
C GLY A 91 -0.76 10.33 -4.51
N ASN A 92 -0.66 9.94 -3.24
CA ASN A 92 0.14 10.69 -2.27
C ASN A 92 1.64 10.49 -2.48
N ILE A 93 2.08 9.31 -2.94
CA ILE A 93 3.48 9.03 -3.27
C ILE A 93 3.88 9.86 -4.49
N PHE A 94 3.09 9.83 -5.55
CA PHE A 94 3.33 10.66 -6.75
C PHE A 94 3.41 12.15 -6.40
N LYS A 95 2.47 12.63 -5.58
CA LYS A 95 2.46 14.04 -5.16
C LYS A 95 3.72 14.39 -4.37
N ALA A 96 4.07 13.62 -3.35
CA ALA A 96 5.25 13.88 -2.54
C ALA A 96 6.56 13.80 -3.35
N TYR A 97 6.63 12.91 -4.35
CA TYR A 97 7.75 12.88 -5.29
C TYR A 97 7.80 14.15 -6.15
N SER A 98 6.68 14.59 -6.71
CA SER A 98 6.61 15.81 -7.51
C SER A 98 7.03 17.04 -6.69
N ASP A 99 6.52 17.15 -5.46
CA ASP A 99 6.84 18.24 -4.54
C ASP A 99 8.35 18.28 -4.25
N ALA A 100 8.99 17.12 -4.03
CA ALA A 100 10.43 17.02 -3.80
C ALA A 100 11.28 17.44 -5.02
N ILE A 101 10.83 17.10 -6.24
CA ILE A 101 11.52 17.52 -7.47
C ILE A 101 11.38 19.03 -7.70
N ASP A 102 10.21 19.60 -7.40
CA ASP A 102 9.98 21.04 -7.57
C ASP A 102 10.78 21.86 -6.56
N GLU A 103 10.95 21.38 -5.32
CA GLU A 103 11.81 21.99 -4.31
C GLU A 103 13.27 22.05 -4.78
N ILE A 104 13.82 20.92 -5.26
CA ILE A 104 15.19 20.87 -5.80
C ILE A 104 15.37 21.88 -6.95
N ARG A 105 14.39 22.00 -7.85
CA ARG A 105 14.46 22.97 -8.95
C ARG A 105 14.45 24.41 -8.44
N GLN A 106 13.66 24.73 -7.43
CA GLN A 106 13.62 26.08 -6.88
C GLN A 106 14.94 26.48 -6.23
N GLU A 107 15.61 25.54 -5.55
CA GLU A 107 16.95 25.78 -4.98
C GLU A 107 18.00 26.02 -6.07
N GLU A 108 17.96 25.27 -7.17
CA GLU A 108 18.92 25.40 -8.29
C GLU A 108 18.74 26.70 -9.12
N TYR A 109 17.52 27.23 -9.23
CA TYR A 109 17.22 28.45 -9.99
C TYR A 109 17.09 29.72 -9.12
N GLY A 110 17.04 29.59 -7.80
CA GLY A 110 16.86 30.69 -6.85
C GLY A 110 18.11 31.50 -6.53
N ASP A 111 19.29 31.06 -6.97
CA ASP A 111 20.60 31.67 -6.67
C ASP A 111 21.21 32.45 -7.87
N SER A 112 20.37 32.93 -8.80
CA SER A 112 20.77 33.73 -9.98
C SER A 112 20.36 35.19 -9.92
#